data_AF-A0A1A8PLE3-F1
#
_entry.id   AF-A0A1A8PLE3-F1
#
_cell.length_a   1.000
_cell.length_b   1.000
_cell.length_c   1.000
_cell.angle_alpha   90.00
_cell.angle_beta   90.00
_cell.angle_gamma   90.00
#
_symmetry.space_group_name_H-M   'P 1'
#
loop_
_entity.id
_entity.type
_entity.pdbx_description
1 polymer ?
#
loop_
_entity_poly.entity_id
_entity_poly.type
_entity_poly.pdbx_seq_one_letter_code
_entity_poly.pdbx_strand_id
1 'polypeptide(L)'
;MEETAEESPHCMSLDSVSKQRYTDLTNKYVGRDPYLMKMSEFTPELTALPRIESVDITNYLVLQTSFYTKQQMKKSGLEAYNFFVSGWVHNLGTKRLRDDYRLVFAMVNHSQRSSETPLKTWIISKEDGEVIAAHCNCMAGLSESCSHVGAVLFSIEAG
;
A
#
# COMPACT_ATOMS: atom_id res chain seq x y z
N MET A 1 -24.44 8.28 18.70
CA MET A 1 -24.77 7.56 17.46
C MET A 1 -23.46 7.44 16.71
N GLU A 2 -22.74 6.33 16.89
CA GLU A 2 -21.55 6.04 16.08
C GLU A 2 -22.01 5.85 14.64
N GLU A 3 -21.61 6.75 13.74
CA GLU A 3 -21.61 6.43 12.31
C GLU A 3 -20.72 5.21 12.14
N THR A 4 -21.33 4.07 11.86
CA THR A 4 -20.58 2.87 11.44
C THR A 4 -19.92 3.23 10.11
N ALA A 5 -18.60 3.47 10.13
CA ALA A 5 -17.82 3.68 8.93
C ALA A 5 -18.06 2.51 7.97
N GLU A 6 -18.35 2.81 6.71
CA GLU A 6 -18.58 1.80 5.67
C GLU A 6 -17.33 0.93 5.53
N GLU A 7 -17.47 -0.39 5.68
CA GLU A 7 -16.36 -1.35 5.67
C GLU A 7 -16.21 -2.00 4.29
N SER A 8 -14.99 -2.06 3.75
CA SER A 8 -14.75 -2.75 2.48
C SER A 8 -14.87 -4.28 2.62
N PRO A 9 -15.13 -5.02 1.52
CA PRO A 9 -15.10 -6.48 1.52
C PRO A 9 -13.77 -7.06 2.05
N HIS A 10 -12.66 -6.33 1.82
CA HIS A 10 -11.36 -6.68 2.39
C HIS A 10 -11.39 -6.61 3.92
N CYS A 11 -11.82 -5.48 4.48
CA CYS A 11 -11.92 -5.27 5.93
C CYS A 11 -12.79 -6.34 6.60
N MET A 12 -13.92 -6.72 5.99
CA MET A 12 -14.82 -7.75 6.51
C MET A 12 -14.22 -9.16 6.50
N SER A 13 -13.23 -9.43 5.64
CA SER A 13 -12.58 -10.74 5.52
C SER A 13 -11.47 -10.99 6.54
N LEU A 14 -11.05 -9.94 7.27
CA LEU A 14 -9.97 -10.00 8.24
C LEU A 14 -10.42 -10.65 9.56
N ASP A 15 -9.49 -11.32 10.26
CA ASP A 15 -9.71 -11.72 11.65
C ASP A 15 -9.84 -10.51 12.58
N SER A 16 -10.37 -10.69 13.79
CA SER A 16 -10.68 -9.58 14.70
C SER A 16 -9.47 -8.70 15.05
N VAL A 17 -8.28 -9.28 15.17
CA VAL A 17 -7.05 -8.53 15.53
C VAL A 17 -6.55 -7.74 14.32
N SER A 18 -6.48 -8.39 13.16
CA SER A 18 -6.06 -7.72 11.91
C SER A 18 -7.05 -6.62 11.51
N LYS A 19 -8.35 -6.87 11.69
CA LYS A 19 -9.42 -5.90 11.42
C LYS A 19 -9.27 -4.66 12.30
N GLN A 20 -9.11 -4.84 13.62
CA GLN A 20 -8.93 -3.71 14.54
C GLN A 20 -7.73 -2.85 14.16
N ARG A 21 -6.58 -3.47 13.87
CA ARG A 21 -5.37 -2.76 13.43
C ARG A 21 -5.61 -1.98 12.13
N TYR A 22 -6.23 -2.64 11.14
CA TYR A 22 -6.56 -2.03 9.86
C TYR A 22 -7.48 -0.81 10.05
N THR A 23 -8.53 -0.95 10.86
CA THR A 23 -9.49 0.14 11.14
C THR A 23 -8.84 1.27 11.92
N ASP A 24 -8.02 1.00 12.94
CA ASP A 24 -7.34 2.02 13.72
C ASP A 24 -6.43 2.88 12.84
N LEU A 25 -5.69 2.22 11.95
CA LEU A 25 -4.76 2.88 11.04
C LEU A 25 -5.49 3.71 9.98
N THR A 26 -6.49 3.12 9.33
CA THR A 26 -7.27 3.83 8.30
C THR A 26 -8.06 4.99 8.90
N ASN A 27 -8.66 4.83 10.09
CA ASN A 27 -9.36 5.91 10.78
C ASN A 27 -8.40 7.03 11.22
N LYS A 28 -7.21 6.68 11.71
CA LYS A 28 -6.23 7.67 12.19
C LYS A 28 -5.70 8.56 11.06
N TYR A 29 -5.33 7.99 9.93
CA TYR A 29 -4.63 8.74 8.87
C TYR A 29 -5.55 9.19 7.73
N VAL A 30 -6.55 8.38 7.39
CA VAL A 30 -7.37 8.57 6.18
C VAL A 30 -8.80 9.01 6.54
N GLY A 31 -9.33 8.52 7.67
CA GLY A 31 -10.69 8.77 8.15
C GLY A 31 -11.77 7.91 7.48
N ARG A 32 -11.41 7.07 6.50
CA ARG A 32 -12.27 6.06 5.89
C ARG A 32 -11.42 4.99 5.17
N ASP A 33 -12.04 3.87 4.81
CA ASP A 33 -11.37 2.77 4.11
C ASP A 33 -10.87 3.17 2.70
N PRO A 34 -9.55 3.09 2.42
CA PRO A 34 -8.99 3.39 1.10
C PRO A 34 -9.56 2.55 -0.05
N TYR A 35 -10.00 1.32 0.20
CA TYR A 35 -10.52 0.44 -0.86
C TYR A 35 -11.90 0.86 -1.39
N LEU A 36 -12.62 1.71 -0.65
CA LEU A 36 -13.91 2.28 -1.06
C LEU A 36 -13.75 3.57 -1.88
N MET A 37 -12.54 4.14 -1.95
CA MET A 37 -12.29 5.36 -2.71
C MET A 37 -12.29 5.11 -4.21
N LYS A 38 -12.73 6.10 -4.97
CA LYS A 38 -12.71 6.05 -6.45
C LYS A 38 -11.39 6.63 -6.98
N MET A 39 -10.91 6.10 -8.11
CA MET A 39 -9.68 6.61 -8.75
C MET A 39 -9.77 8.09 -9.17
N SER A 40 -10.98 8.60 -9.41
CA SER A 40 -11.20 10.03 -9.66
C SER A 40 -10.84 10.94 -8.47
N GLU A 41 -10.62 10.36 -7.30
CA GLU A 41 -10.24 11.09 -6.08
C GLU A 41 -8.73 11.19 -5.87
N PHE A 42 -7.94 10.61 -6.79
CA PHE A 42 -6.49 10.58 -6.79
C PHE A 42 -5.94 11.32 -8.01
N THR A 43 -4.88 12.10 -7.81
CA THR A 43 -4.08 12.71 -8.88
C THR A 43 -3.15 11.67 -9.50
N PRO A 44 -3.13 11.50 -10.84
CA PRO A 44 -2.10 10.71 -11.52
C PRO A 44 -0.79 11.50 -11.72
N GLU A 45 -0.72 12.78 -11.33
CA GLU A 45 0.47 13.61 -11.49
C GLU A 45 1.65 13.11 -10.64
N LEU A 46 2.74 12.72 -11.29
CA LEU A 46 3.95 12.21 -10.64
C LEU A 46 4.56 13.24 -9.68
N THR A 47 4.46 14.53 -9.99
CA THR A 47 4.95 15.61 -9.12
C THR A 47 4.22 15.70 -7.77
N ALA A 48 3.06 15.05 -7.63
CA ALA A 48 2.30 15.00 -6.38
C ALA A 48 2.66 13.78 -5.51
N LEU A 49 3.51 12.87 -6.01
CA LEU A 49 3.99 11.71 -5.28
C LEU A 49 4.87 12.13 -4.08
N PRO A 50 4.86 11.35 -2.99
CA PRO A 50 5.79 11.54 -1.88
C PRO A 50 7.23 11.23 -2.33
N ARG A 51 8.22 11.88 -1.70
CA ARG A 51 9.64 11.71 -2.04
C ARG A 51 10.24 10.47 -1.40
N ILE A 52 9.82 9.29 -1.87
CA ILE A 52 10.34 8.01 -1.37
C ILE A 52 11.65 7.68 -2.07
N GLU A 53 12.72 7.46 -1.32
CA GLU A 53 14.03 7.05 -1.83
C GLU A 53 14.33 5.57 -1.52
N SER A 54 15.32 5.00 -2.20
CA SER A 54 15.80 3.62 -1.99
C SER A 54 16.06 3.26 -0.52
N VAL A 55 16.51 4.24 0.28
CA VAL A 55 16.73 4.06 1.73
C VAL A 55 15.42 3.85 2.47
N ASP A 56 14.36 4.59 2.13
CA ASP A 56 13.02 4.44 2.73
C ASP A 56 12.39 3.11 2.35
N ILE A 57 12.53 2.71 1.08
CA ILE A 57 12.06 1.41 0.59
C ILE A 57 12.76 0.27 1.35
N THR A 58 14.07 0.36 1.51
CA THR A 58 14.85 -0.65 2.24
C THR A 58 14.50 -0.66 3.72
N ASN A 59 14.35 0.52 4.33
CA ASN A 59 13.94 0.64 5.73
C ASN A 59 12.56 -0.02 5.96
N TYR A 60 11.60 0.26 5.08
CA TYR A 60 10.25 -0.27 5.17
C TYR A 60 10.19 -1.79 4.90
N LEU A 61 10.82 -2.28 3.82
CA LEU A 61 10.70 -3.68 3.40
C LEU A 61 11.65 -4.63 4.16
N VAL A 62 12.83 -4.16 4.56
CA VAL A 62 13.91 -5.00 5.11
C VAL A 62 14.06 -4.82 6.62
N LEU A 63 13.99 -3.58 7.12
CA LEU A 63 14.22 -3.31 8.54
C LEU A 63 12.94 -3.41 9.37
N GLN A 64 11.78 -3.14 8.77
CA GLN A 64 10.51 -3.34 9.45
C GLN A 64 10.20 -4.84 9.53
N THR A 65 10.21 -5.38 10.76
CA THR A 65 9.77 -6.74 11.00
C THR A 65 8.28 -6.85 10.72
N SER A 66 7.87 -7.76 9.85
CA SER A 66 6.44 -8.06 9.71
C SER A 66 5.89 -8.45 11.08
N PHE A 67 4.73 -7.90 11.45
CA PHE A 67 4.15 -8.13 12.77
C PHE A 67 3.88 -9.62 13.03
N TYR A 68 3.54 -10.36 11.97
CA TYR A 68 3.15 -11.76 12.06
C TYR A 68 4.35 -12.72 12.08
N THR A 69 5.34 -12.51 11.21
CA THR A 69 6.48 -13.44 11.08
C THR A 69 7.70 -13.03 11.90
N LYS A 70 7.80 -11.76 12.32
CA LYS A 70 8.99 -11.17 12.96
C LYS A 70 10.29 -11.40 12.17
N GLN A 71 10.20 -11.69 10.88
CA GLN A 71 11.34 -11.94 9.98
C GLN A 71 11.55 -10.77 9.03
N GLN A 72 12.82 -10.49 8.72
CA GLN A 72 13.19 -9.54 7.66
C GLN A 72 12.86 -10.14 6.29
N MET A 73 12.10 -9.42 5.47
CA MET A 73 11.56 -9.93 4.20
C MET A 73 12.55 -9.73 3.04
N LYS A 74 13.80 -10.22 3.16
CA LYS A 74 14.83 -10.09 2.12
C LYS A 74 14.44 -10.70 0.76
N LYS A 75 13.58 -11.73 0.73
CA LYS A 75 13.09 -12.34 -0.52
C LYS A 75 12.01 -11.51 -1.23
N SER A 76 11.32 -10.60 -0.52
CA SER A 76 10.23 -9.79 -1.06
C SER A 76 10.73 -8.69 -2.01
N GLY A 77 11.90 -8.11 -1.73
CA GLY A 77 12.44 -6.98 -2.52
C GLY A 77 12.79 -7.31 -3.97
N LEU A 78 13.38 -8.48 -4.24
CA LEU A 78 13.74 -8.86 -5.62
C LEU A 78 12.49 -9.14 -6.47
N GLU A 79 11.48 -9.80 -5.90
CA GLU A 79 10.23 -10.06 -6.60
C GLU A 79 9.45 -8.76 -6.84
N ALA A 80 9.39 -7.88 -5.83
CA ALA A 80 8.84 -6.54 -5.97
C ALA A 80 9.49 -5.74 -7.11
N TYR A 81 10.83 -5.77 -7.19
CA TYR A 81 11.57 -5.12 -8.26
C TYR A 81 11.25 -5.72 -9.63
N ASN A 82 11.11 -7.05 -9.72
CA ASN A 82 10.71 -7.70 -10.97
C ASN A 82 9.30 -7.28 -11.43
N PHE A 83 8.35 -7.11 -10.51
CA PHE A 83 7.00 -6.63 -10.86
C PHE A 83 7.05 -5.19 -11.37
N PHE A 84 7.84 -4.35 -10.73
CA PHE A 84 8.09 -2.98 -11.16
C PHE A 84 8.68 -2.93 -12.58
N VAL A 85 9.81 -3.62 -12.82
CA VAL A 85 10.48 -3.66 -14.14
C VAL A 85 9.61 -4.29 -15.22
N SER A 86 8.74 -5.24 -14.85
CA SER A 86 7.79 -5.86 -15.80
C SER A 86 6.60 -4.95 -16.15
N GLY A 87 6.50 -3.74 -15.58
CA GLY A 87 5.42 -2.79 -15.85
C GLY A 87 4.08 -3.26 -15.30
N TRP A 88 4.07 -3.96 -14.17
CA TRP A 88 2.85 -4.55 -13.61
C TRP A 88 2.08 -3.64 -12.67
N VAL A 89 2.62 -2.45 -12.38
CA VAL A 89 1.96 -1.41 -11.59
C VAL A 89 1.20 -0.49 -12.53
N HIS A 90 -0.10 -0.36 -12.29
CA HIS A 90 -1.06 0.40 -13.07
C HIS A 90 -1.82 1.37 -12.19
N ASN A 91 -2.40 2.41 -12.80
CA ASN A 91 -3.27 3.37 -12.12
C ASN A 91 -2.67 3.94 -10.83
N LEU A 92 -1.37 4.27 -10.87
CA LEU A 92 -0.70 4.95 -9.77
C LEU A 92 -1.32 6.35 -9.62
N GLY A 93 -1.84 6.63 -8.44
CA GLY A 93 -2.42 7.91 -8.11
C GLY A 93 -2.19 8.26 -6.65
N THR A 94 -2.13 9.54 -6.35
CA THR A 94 -1.87 10.06 -5.01
C THR A 94 -2.99 10.98 -4.54
N LYS A 95 -3.20 11.04 -3.23
CA LYS A 95 -4.18 11.90 -2.59
C LYS A 95 -3.54 12.52 -1.36
N ARG A 96 -3.61 13.85 -1.26
CA ARG A 96 -3.19 14.57 -0.06
C ARG A 96 -4.15 14.27 1.10
N LEU A 97 -3.59 13.91 2.25
CA LEU A 97 -4.29 13.73 3.52
C LEU A 97 -3.99 14.91 4.46
N ARG A 98 -4.43 14.81 5.72
CA ARG A 98 -4.09 15.78 6.79
C ARG A 98 -2.62 15.63 7.21
N ASP A 99 -2.08 16.61 7.93
CA ASP A 99 -0.77 16.55 8.61
C ASP A 99 0.39 16.02 7.73
N ASP A 100 0.48 16.54 6.51
CA ASP A 100 1.50 16.22 5.49
C ASP A 100 1.60 14.75 5.07
N TYR A 101 0.55 13.97 5.33
CA TYR A 101 0.44 12.61 4.81
C TYR A 101 -0.03 12.59 3.35
N ARG A 102 0.38 11.54 2.65
CA ARG A 102 -0.01 11.17 1.28
C ARG A 102 -0.56 9.76 1.31
N LEU A 103 -1.71 9.57 0.66
CA LEU A 103 -2.24 8.26 0.31
C LEU A 103 -1.94 8.00 -1.16
N VAL A 104 -1.11 7.01 -1.43
CA VAL A 104 -0.88 6.51 -2.78
C VAL A 104 -1.73 5.26 -2.98
N PHE A 105 -2.29 5.11 -4.17
CA PHE A 105 -3.03 3.94 -4.60
C PHE A 105 -2.51 3.46 -5.95
N ALA A 106 -2.46 2.14 -6.14
CA ALA A 106 -2.15 1.53 -7.41
C ALA A 106 -2.81 0.15 -7.55
N MET A 107 -2.85 -0.35 -8.78
CA MET A 107 -3.25 -1.71 -9.10
C MET A 107 -2.04 -2.50 -9.58
N VAL A 108 -1.84 -3.72 -9.09
CA VAL A 108 -0.67 -4.54 -9.42
C VAL A 108 -1.11 -5.91 -9.95
N ASN A 109 -0.59 -6.33 -11.11
CA ASN A 109 -0.90 -7.64 -11.67
C ASN A 109 -0.40 -8.79 -10.78
N HIS A 110 -1.12 -9.92 -10.84
CA HIS A 110 -0.67 -11.17 -10.25
C HIS A 110 0.49 -11.76 -11.05
N SER A 111 1.53 -12.24 -10.36
CA SER A 111 2.72 -12.79 -11.02
C SER A 111 2.51 -14.06 -11.84
N GLN A 112 1.46 -14.81 -11.52
CA GLN A 112 1.20 -16.12 -12.12
C GLN A 112 -0.06 -16.16 -13.00
N ARG A 113 -0.86 -15.08 -13.01
CA ARG A 113 -2.20 -15.06 -13.63
C ARG A 113 -2.54 -13.68 -14.18
N SER A 114 -2.05 -13.37 -15.37
CA SER A 114 -2.29 -12.09 -16.04
C SER A 114 -3.76 -11.84 -16.43
N SER A 115 -4.62 -12.86 -16.37
CA SER A 115 -6.06 -12.75 -16.63
C SER A 115 -6.90 -12.44 -15.38
N GLU A 116 -6.31 -12.48 -14.18
CA GLU A 116 -7.01 -12.13 -12.94
C GLU A 116 -7.04 -10.62 -12.74
N THR A 117 -8.11 -10.15 -12.08
CA THR A 117 -8.25 -8.73 -11.73
C THR A 117 -7.03 -8.27 -10.93
N PRO A 118 -6.36 -7.18 -11.34
CA PRO A 118 -5.22 -6.64 -10.61
C PRO A 118 -5.52 -6.39 -9.13
N LEU A 119 -4.52 -6.61 -8.29
CA LEU A 119 -4.60 -6.40 -6.85
C LEU A 119 -4.52 -4.92 -6.52
N LYS A 120 -5.37 -4.48 -5.60
CA LYS A 120 -5.40 -3.11 -5.10
C LYS A 120 -4.37 -2.97 -4.00
N THR A 121 -3.52 -1.97 -4.13
CA THR A 121 -2.47 -1.66 -3.16
C THR A 121 -2.54 -0.18 -2.82
N TRP A 122 -2.45 0.14 -1.54
CA TRP A 122 -2.36 1.51 -1.07
C TRP A 122 -1.21 1.68 -0.09
N ILE A 123 -0.65 2.89 -0.04
CA ILE A 123 0.49 3.26 0.79
C ILE A 123 0.18 4.60 1.45
N ILE A 124 0.42 4.69 2.75
CA ILE A 124 0.41 5.94 3.51
C ILE A 124 1.85 6.31 3.79
N SER A 125 2.22 7.51 3.41
CA SER A 125 3.56 8.06 3.62
C SER A 125 3.46 9.52 4.01
N LYS A 126 4.56 10.08 4.53
CA LYS A 126 4.74 11.52 4.60
C LYS A 126 5.27 12.05 3.26
N GLU A 127 5.13 13.36 3.05
CA GLU A 127 5.69 14.02 1.87
C GLU A 127 7.22 13.85 1.72
N ASP A 128 7.94 13.67 2.83
CA ASP A 128 9.40 13.51 2.90
C ASP A 128 9.91 12.09 2.63
N GLY A 129 9.03 11.13 2.36
CA GLY A 129 9.41 9.76 2.00
C GLY A 129 9.17 8.71 3.09
N GLU A 130 8.92 9.11 4.34
CA GLU A 130 8.68 8.13 5.42
C GLU A 130 7.40 7.33 5.14
N VAL A 131 7.56 6.01 4.94
CA VAL A 131 6.43 5.09 4.75
C VAL A 131 5.85 4.71 6.12
N ILE A 132 4.61 5.14 6.37
CA ILE A 132 3.90 4.88 7.62
C ILE A 132 3.26 3.50 7.60
N ALA A 133 2.63 3.16 6.49
CA ALA A 133 1.87 1.93 6.35
C ALA A 133 1.60 1.61 4.88
N ALA A 134 1.39 0.33 4.58
CA ALA A 134 0.98 -0.11 3.27
C ALA A 134 0.08 -1.35 3.39
N HIS A 135 -0.81 -1.52 2.43
CA HIS A 135 -1.65 -2.70 2.36
C HIS A 135 -1.88 -3.09 0.92
N CYS A 136 -1.95 -4.40 0.71
CA CYS A 136 -2.38 -5.01 -0.54
C CYS A 136 -3.51 -6.00 -0.23
N ASN A 137 -4.47 -6.18 -1.12
CA ASN A 137 -5.53 -7.19 -0.94
C ASN A 137 -5.10 -8.60 -1.39
N CYS A 138 -3.79 -8.86 -1.51
CA CYS A 138 -3.28 -10.21 -1.77
C CYS A 138 -3.31 -11.08 -0.52
N MET A 139 -3.15 -12.40 -0.68
CA MET A 139 -3.10 -13.36 0.44
C MET A 139 -2.00 -13.04 1.46
N ALA A 140 -0.85 -12.51 1.00
CA ALA A 140 0.25 -12.07 1.86
C ALA A 140 0.09 -10.63 2.38
N GLY A 141 -1.00 -9.95 2.03
CA GLY A 141 -1.23 -8.52 2.30
C GLY A 141 -1.29 -8.16 3.78
N LEU A 142 -1.62 -9.12 4.64
CA LEU A 142 -1.60 -9.00 6.10
C LEU A 142 -0.21 -8.68 6.68
N SER A 143 0.85 -8.97 5.92
CA SER A 143 2.22 -8.66 6.33
C SER A 143 2.63 -7.20 6.04
N GLU A 144 1.77 -6.42 5.37
CA GLU A 144 2.00 -5.02 4.97
C GLU A 144 3.25 -4.82 4.06
N SER A 145 3.95 -5.89 3.69
CA SER A 145 5.29 -5.87 3.06
C SER A 145 5.43 -6.87 1.90
N CYS A 146 4.31 -7.23 1.26
CA CYS A 146 4.31 -8.15 0.13
C CYS A 146 4.97 -7.52 -1.13
N SER A 147 5.31 -8.36 -2.11
CA SER A 147 5.99 -7.94 -3.34
C SER A 147 5.20 -6.87 -4.13
N HIS A 148 3.86 -6.85 -4.04
CA HIS A 148 3.04 -5.80 -4.65
C HIS A 148 3.24 -4.43 -3.98
N VAL A 149 3.36 -4.38 -2.64
CA VAL A 149 3.68 -3.14 -1.92
C VAL A 149 5.05 -2.62 -2.35
N GLY A 150 6.06 -3.50 -2.39
CA GLY A 150 7.38 -3.12 -2.83
C GLY A 150 7.40 -2.61 -4.27
N ALA A 151 6.64 -3.23 -5.18
CA ALA A 151 6.54 -2.79 -6.57
C ALA A 151 5.98 -1.37 -6.68
N VAL A 152 4.95 -1.05 -5.88
CA VAL A 152 4.38 0.31 -5.84
C VAL A 152 5.38 1.30 -5.25
N LEU A 153 6.14 0.93 -4.22
CA LEU A 153 7.21 1.78 -3.67
C LEU A 153 8.28 2.11 -4.73
N PHE A 154 8.74 1.13 -5.51
CA PHE A 154 9.66 1.37 -6.62
C PHE A 154 9.04 2.25 -7.72
N SER A 155 7.75 2.10 -8.00
CA SER A 155 7.05 2.99 -8.93
C SER A 155 6.95 4.43 -8.44
N ILE A 156 6.85 4.64 -7.13
CA ILE A 156 6.86 5.99 -6.55
C ILE A 156 8.25 6.62 -6.67
N GLU A 157 9.31 5.88 -6.33
CA GLU A 157 10.70 6.36 -6.43
C GLU A 157 11.08 6.75 -7.87
N ALA A 158 10.59 5.99 -8.86
CA ALA A 158 10.94 6.21 -10.26
C ALA A 158 10.14 7.33 -10.96
N GLY A 159 9.06 7.83 -10.35
CA GLY A 159 8.12 8.81 -10.92
C GLY A 159 8.43 10.24 -10.52
#